data_AF-A0A6D2WTN8-F1
#
_entry.id   AF-A0A6D2WTN8-F1
#
_cell.length_a   1.000
_cell.length_b   1.000
_cell.length_c   1.000
_cell.angle_alpha   90.00
_cell.angle_beta   90.00
_cell.angle_gamma   90.00
#
_symmetry.space_group_name_H-M   'P 1'
#
loop_
_entity.id
_entity.type
_entity.pdbx_description
1 polymer ?
#
loop_
_entity_poly.entity_id
_entity_poly.type
_entity_poly.pdbx_seq_one_letter_code
_entity_poly.pdbx_strand_id
1 'polypeptide(L)'
;MLVLFLLGTVFLLCPYWGELHDPIKATEIMCYECKKYHLGLCYGVMTSCSLKRKQSCAVENFYILTRKGQSMYHYSKLSCMTSCEDINFLGFTKRVELICCDHSNYCNLPEGV
;
A
#
# COMPACT_ATOMS: atom_id res chain seq x y z
N MET A 1 -24.43 -46.35 37.36
CA MET A 1 -23.56 -45.36 38.03
C MET A 1 -22.12 -45.42 37.48
N LEU A 2 -21.94 -45.44 36.15
CA LEU A 2 -20.60 -45.42 35.52
C LEU A 2 -20.59 -44.56 34.24
N VAL A 3 -21.75 -44.38 33.61
CA VAL A 3 -21.94 -43.53 32.43
C VAL A 3 -21.88 -42.03 32.75
N LEU A 4 -22.33 -41.61 33.95
CA LEU A 4 -22.32 -40.19 34.37
C LEU A 4 -20.90 -39.65 34.67
N PHE A 5 -19.95 -40.52 35.01
CA PHE A 5 -18.55 -40.14 35.25
C PHE A 5 -17.74 -39.95 33.96
N LEU A 6 -18.18 -40.55 32.84
CA LEU A 6 -17.54 -40.36 31.53
C LEU A 6 -17.95 -39.04 30.85
N LEU A 7 -19.12 -38.50 31.17
CA LEU A 7 -19.54 -37.18 30.68
C LEU A 7 -18.81 -36.03 31.42
N GLY A 8 -18.46 -36.21 32.69
CA GLY A 8 -17.72 -35.21 33.47
C GLY A 8 -16.23 -35.09 33.13
N THR A 9 -15.65 -36.08 32.45
CA THR A 9 -14.22 -36.08 32.07
C THR A 9 -13.98 -35.53 30.65
N VAL A 10 -15.00 -35.45 29.80
CA VAL A 10 -14.89 -34.84 28.47
C VAL A 10 -14.97 -33.30 28.52
N PHE A 11 -15.57 -32.71 29.57
CA PHE A 11 -15.74 -31.25 29.69
C PHE A 11 -14.59 -30.51 30.41
N LEU A 12 -13.59 -31.21 30.93
CA LEU A 12 -12.47 -30.59 31.68
C LEU A 12 -11.11 -30.64 30.96
N LEU A 13 -11.06 -31.11 29.71
CA LEU A 13 -9.89 -30.96 28.82
C LEU A 13 -10.12 -29.86 27.78
N CYS A 14 -10.73 -28.77 28.20
CA CYS A 14 -10.64 -27.49 27.49
C CYS A 14 -9.67 -26.56 28.24
N PRO A 15 -8.35 -26.76 28.20
CA PRO A 15 -7.43 -25.66 28.37
C PRO A 15 -7.21 -25.05 26.98
N TYR A 16 -7.82 -23.88 26.83
CA TYR A 16 -7.21 -22.75 26.15
C TYR A 16 -7.10 -22.90 24.62
N TRP A 17 -8.09 -22.31 23.93
CA TRP A 17 -7.80 -21.54 22.73
C TRP A 17 -6.68 -20.54 23.07
N GLY A 18 -5.45 -20.99 22.96
CA GLY A 18 -4.38 -20.13 22.53
C GLY A 18 -4.69 -19.79 21.09
N GLU A 19 -5.50 -18.76 20.88
CA GLU A 19 -5.14 -17.84 19.80
C GLU A 19 -3.71 -17.42 20.12
N LEU A 20 -2.76 -18.18 19.56
CA LEU A 20 -1.52 -17.59 19.13
C LEU A 20 -1.96 -16.57 18.06
N HIS A 21 -2.45 -15.42 18.52
CA HIS A 21 -1.98 -14.18 17.98
C HIS A 21 -0.46 -14.29 18.15
N ASP A 22 0.18 -14.91 17.15
CA ASP A 22 1.34 -14.29 16.57
C ASP A 22 0.97 -12.82 16.58
N PRO A 23 1.69 -11.94 17.31
CA PRO A 23 1.49 -10.53 17.07
C PRO A 23 1.64 -10.47 15.57
N ILE A 24 0.55 -10.14 14.85
CA ILE A 24 0.61 -9.92 13.43
C ILE A 24 1.77 -8.96 13.36
N LYS A 25 2.95 -9.44 12.95
CA LYS A 25 4.12 -8.61 12.69
C LYS A 25 3.52 -7.75 11.62
N ALA A 26 3.04 -6.57 11.99
CA ALA A 26 2.20 -5.74 11.14
C ALA A 26 2.91 -5.75 9.80
N THR A 27 2.35 -6.48 8.84
CA THR A 27 3.15 -7.01 7.73
C THR A 27 3.72 -5.77 7.09
N GLU A 28 5.04 -5.60 7.14
CA GLU A 28 5.65 -4.32 6.84
C GLU A 28 5.23 -3.97 5.42
N ILE A 29 4.41 -2.91 5.29
CA ILE A 29 3.72 -2.63 4.03
C ILE A 29 4.79 -2.32 2.99
N MET A 30 4.78 -3.05 1.90
CA MET A 30 5.70 -2.88 0.79
C MET A 30 5.12 -1.91 -0.23
N CYS A 31 5.95 -1.08 -0.84
CA CYS A 31 5.57 -0.19 -1.94
C CYS A 31 6.49 -0.42 -3.12
N TYR A 32 6.03 -0.07 -4.33
CA TYR A 32 6.91 -0.02 -5.48
C TYR A 32 7.73 1.27 -5.52
N GLU A 33 8.96 1.15 -6.01
CA GLU A 33 9.84 2.26 -6.32
C GLU A 33 10.18 2.25 -7.81
N CYS A 34 9.85 3.36 -8.47
CA CYS A 34 10.17 3.57 -9.87
C CYS A 34 10.27 5.06 -10.17
N LYS A 35 11.39 5.49 -10.77
CA LYS A 35 11.60 6.91 -11.12
C LYS A 35 10.71 7.38 -12.27
N LYS A 36 10.39 6.48 -13.21
CA LYS A 36 9.56 6.76 -14.38
C LYS A 36 8.74 5.52 -14.75
N TYR A 37 7.56 5.42 -14.17
CA TYR A 37 6.56 4.41 -14.49
C TYR A 37 5.60 4.96 -15.54
N HIS A 38 5.34 4.22 -16.61
CA HIS A 38 4.45 4.65 -17.67
C HIS A 38 3.81 3.45 -18.36
N LEU A 39 2.48 3.39 -18.33
CA LEU A 39 1.65 2.35 -18.97
C LEU A 39 2.08 0.93 -18.61
N GLY A 40 2.22 0.62 -17.32
CA GLY A 40 2.58 -0.73 -16.86
C GLY A 40 4.09 -1.01 -16.79
N LEU A 41 4.94 -0.10 -17.29
CA LEU A 41 6.38 -0.32 -17.39
C LEU A 41 7.18 0.69 -16.56
N CYS A 42 8.14 0.19 -15.78
CA CYS A 42 9.15 1.03 -15.16
C CYS A 42 10.34 1.22 -16.11
N TYR A 43 10.62 2.46 -16.52
CA TYR A 43 11.80 2.82 -17.30
C TYR A 43 13.01 2.84 -16.37
N GLY A 44 13.66 1.69 -16.23
CA GLY A 44 14.77 1.45 -15.32
C GLY A 44 14.61 0.12 -14.60
N VAL A 45 14.95 0.07 -13.32
CA VAL A 45 14.72 -1.08 -12.46
C VAL A 45 13.53 -0.77 -11.56
N MET A 46 12.52 -1.66 -11.58
CA MET A 46 11.44 -1.66 -10.61
C MET A 46 11.98 -2.26 -9.31
N THR A 47 12.00 -1.48 -8.23
CA THR A 47 12.40 -1.96 -6.90
C THR A 47 11.24 -1.84 -5.92
N SER A 48 11.47 -2.24 -4.67
CA SER A 48 10.48 -2.16 -3.60
C SER A 48 11.10 -1.59 -2.33
N CYS A 49 10.31 -0.82 -1.59
CA CYS A 49 10.67 -0.32 -0.27
C CYS A 49 9.63 -0.77 0.76
N SER A 50 10.06 -0.90 2.02
CA SER A 50 9.18 -1.19 3.15
C SER A 50 8.86 0.12 3.90
N LEU A 51 7.60 0.29 4.29
CA LEU A 51 7.15 1.50 4.97
C LEU A 51 7.76 1.63 6.37
N LYS A 52 8.44 2.75 6.60
CA LYS A 52 8.93 3.15 7.92
C LYS A 52 7.92 4.03 8.65
N ARG A 53 8.23 4.38 9.90
CA ARG A 53 7.39 5.26 10.72
C ARG A 53 7.10 6.59 10.00
N LYS A 54 5.83 6.98 9.91
CA LYS A 54 5.34 8.20 9.21
C LYS A 54 5.63 8.21 7.70
N GLN A 55 5.82 7.05 7.07
CA GLN A 55 5.84 6.93 5.63
C GLN A 55 4.53 6.32 5.12
N SER A 56 4.20 6.66 3.87
CA SER A 56 3.14 6.02 3.09
C SER A 56 3.69 5.70 1.70
N CYS A 57 3.07 4.76 1.00
CA CYS A 57 3.36 4.58 -0.41
C CYS A 57 2.84 5.81 -1.16
N ALA A 58 3.55 6.23 -2.19
CA ALA A 58 3.27 7.45 -2.93
C ALA A 58 3.30 7.20 -4.44
N VAL A 59 2.36 7.84 -5.13
CA VAL A 59 2.34 8.00 -6.59
C VAL A 59 2.35 9.49 -6.91
N GLU A 60 3.39 9.95 -7.58
CA GLU A 60 3.42 11.28 -8.20
C GLU A 60 3.06 11.14 -9.69
N ASN A 61 1.83 11.48 -10.08
CA ASN A 61 1.39 11.51 -11.48
C ASN A 61 1.77 12.84 -12.12
N PHE A 62 2.58 12.80 -13.17
CA PHE A 62 3.00 13.96 -13.93
C PHE A 62 2.14 14.10 -15.18
N TYR A 63 1.55 15.29 -15.34
CA TYR A 63 0.75 15.66 -16.49
C TYR A 63 1.35 16.87 -17.19
N ILE A 64 1.31 16.86 -18.52
CA ILE A 64 1.61 18.01 -19.37
C ILE A 64 0.31 18.78 -19.59
N LEU A 65 0.34 20.08 -19.32
CA LEU A 65 -0.79 20.96 -19.60
C LEU A 65 -0.73 21.45 -21.04
N THR A 66 -1.79 21.18 -21.79
CA THR A 66 -1.96 21.75 -23.13
C THR A 66 -2.29 23.24 -23.02
N ARG A 67 -2.11 23.98 -24.12
CA ARG A 67 -2.55 25.40 -24.22
C ARG A 67 -4.05 25.59 -23.95
N LYS A 68 -4.85 24.53 -24.09
CA LYS A 68 -6.30 24.52 -23.81
C LYS A 68 -6.63 24.17 -22.34
N GLY A 69 -5.63 23.98 -21.48
CA GLY A 69 -5.80 23.61 -20.07
C GLY A 69 -6.05 22.13 -19.81
N GLN A 70 -6.05 21.28 -20.85
CA GLN A 70 -6.20 19.83 -20.68
C GLN A 70 -4.93 19.24 -20.05
N SER A 71 -5.10 18.38 -19.05
CA SER A 71 -4.02 17.62 -18.41
C SER A 71 -3.82 16.29 -19.15
N MET A 72 -2.69 16.14 -19.85
CA MET A 72 -2.33 14.91 -20.51
C MET A 72 -1.34 14.14 -19.64
N TYR A 73 -1.68 12.91 -19.26
CA TYR A 73 -0.78 12.05 -18.49
C TYR A 73 0.55 11.87 -19.22
N HIS A 74 1.66 11.94 -18.49
CA HIS A 74 3.00 11.79 -19.06
C HIS A 74 3.78 10.62 -18.46
N TYR A 75 3.83 10.48 -17.14
CA TYR A 75 4.38 9.32 -16.41
C TYR A 75 4.04 9.46 -14.93
N SER A 76 4.28 8.41 -14.16
CA SER A 76 4.20 8.42 -12.69
C SER A 76 5.57 8.14 -12.08
N LYS A 77 5.81 8.65 -10.88
CA LYS A 77 6.90 8.21 -10.01
C LYS A 77 6.32 7.49 -8.80
N LEU A 78 6.86 6.32 -8.48
CA LEU A 78 6.42 5.47 -7.38
C LEU A 78 7.50 5.50 -6.28
N SER A 79 7.12 5.66 -5.02
CA SER A 79 8.07 5.67 -3.90
C SER A 79 7.44 5.40 -2.52
N CYS A 80 8.28 5.17 -1.50
CA CYS A 80 7.92 5.41 -0.11
C CYS A 80 8.22 6.86 0.25
N MET A 81 7.24 7.60 0.80
CA MET A 81 7.37 9.03 1.07
C MET A 81 7.05 9.35 2.53
N THR A 82 7.90 10.13 3.19
CA THR A 82 7.62 10.70 4.53
C THR A 82 6.69 11.89 4.41
N SER A 83 5.74 12.03 5.35
CA SER A 83 4.80 13.17 5.35
C SER A 83 4.05 13.30 4.02
N CYS A 84 3.52 12.18 3.53
CA CYS A 84 2.76 12.12 2.29
C CYS A 84 1.32 12.57 2.55
N GLU A 85 0.83 13.53 1.77
CA GLU A 85 -0.56 13.98 1.77
C GLU A 85 -1.05 14.13 0.32
N ASP A 86 -2.32 13.79 0.08
CA ASP A 86 -2.93 13.94 -1.25
C ASP A 86 -2.96 15.42 -1.64
N ILE A 87 -2.26 15.77 -2.72
CA ILE A 87 -2.14 17.16 -3.16
C ILE A 87 -1.98 17.26 -4.67
N ASN A 88 -2.58 18.32 -5.23
CA ASN A 88 -2.46 18.67 -6.64
C ASN A 88 -1.66 19.96 -6.80
N PHE A 89 -0.47 19.87 -7.40
CA PHE A 89 0.35 21.02 -7.78
C PHE A 89 0.08 21.42 -9.22
N LEU A 90 -0.38 22.65 -9.42
CA LEU A 90 -0.61 23.21 -10.76
C LEU A 90 0.48 24.25 -11.08
N GLY A 91 1.24 24.02 -12.14
CA GLY A 91 2.16 24.99 -12.73
C GLY A 91 1.68 25.47 -14.11
N PHE A 92 2.50 26.30 -14.79
CA PHE A 92 2.14 26.87 -16.09
C PHE A 92 1.99 25.82 -17.21
N THR A 93 2.86 24.80 -17.24
CA THR A 93 2.91 23.79 -18.30
C THR A 93 2.79 22.36 -17.78
N LYS A 94 2.69 22.20 -16.46
CA LYS A 94 2.69 20.90 -15.79
C LYS A 94 1.68 20.89 -14.64
N ARG A 95 1.04 19.75 -14.45
CA ARG A 95 0.31 19.41 -13.22
C ARG A 95 0.98 18.18 -12.62
N VAL A 96 1.14 18.16 -11.31
CA VAL A 96 1.61 17.00 -10.57
C VAL A 96 0.57 16.67 -9.52
N GLU A 97 0.12 15.43 -9.50
CA GLU A 97 -0.84 14.91 -8.53
C GLU A 97 -0.10 13.89 -7.67
N LEU A 98 0.00 14.18 -6.38
CA LEU A 98 0.53 13.25 -5.37
C LEU A 98 -0.65 12.53 -4.72
N ILE A 99 -0.62 11.20 -4.76
CA ILE A 99 -1.59 10.33 -4.10
C ILE A 99 -0.83 9.42 -3.13
N CYS A 100 -1.33 9.32 -1.92
CA CYS A 100 -0.73 8.58 -0.82
C CYS A 100 -1.62 7.41 -0.40
N CYS A 101 -1.01 6.28 -0.08
CA CYS A 101 -1.74 5.10 0.39
C CYS A 101 -0.88 4.24 1.34
N ASP A 102 -1.55 3.58 2.28
CA ASP A 102 -0.94 2.66 3.25
C ASP A 102 -1.90 1.53 3.65
N HIS A 103 -2.92 1.26 2.84
CA HIS A 103 -3.98 0.30 3.17
C HIS A 103 -3.63 -1.14 2.73
N SER A 104 -2.68 -1.32 1.83
CA SER A 104 -2.29 -2.63 1.30
C SER A 104 -0.87 -2.61 0.71
N ASN A 105 -0.28 -3.79 0.55
CA ASN A 105 1.00 -3.94 -0.16
C ASN A 105 0.85 -3.48 -1.63
N TYR A 106 1.81 -2.69 -2.08
CA TYR A 106 1.93 -2.17 -3.43
C TYR A 106 0.73 -1.33 -3.88
N CYS A 107 0.03 -0.70 -2.94
CA CYS A 107 -1.13 0.16 -3.22
C CYS A 107 -0.78 1.35 -4.13
N ASN A 108 0.50 1.70 -4.27
CA ASN A 108 0.97 2.76 -5.17
C ASN A 108 1.18 2.29 -6.60
N LEU A 109 0.66 1.13 -6.99
CA LEU A 109 0.52 0.78 -8.39
C LEU A 109 -0.77 1.44 -8.92
N PRO A 110 -0.70 2.37 -9.89
CA PRO A 110 -1.90 3.00 -10.43
C PRO A 110 -2.83 1.93 -11.03
N GLU A 111 -4.08 1.87 -10.57
CA GLU A 111 -5.11 1.04 -11.19
C GLU A 111 -5.44 1.60 -12.57
N GLY A 112 -5.26 0.80 -13.63
CA GLY A 112 -5.71 1.13 -14.98
C GLY A 112 -4.64 1.08 -16.06
N VAL A 113 -4.62 -0.05 -16.78
CA VAL A 113 -4.92 -0.04 -18.22
C VAL A 113 -6.10 -0.97 -18.44
#